data_AF-A0A916NBW9-F1
#
_entry.id   AF-A0A916NBW9-F1
#
_cell.length_a   1.000
_cell.length_b   1.000
_cell.length_c   1.000
_cell.angle_alpha   90.00
_cell.angle_beta   90.00
_cell.angle_gamma   90.00
#
_symmetry.space_group_name_H-M   'P 1'
#
loop_
_entity.id
_entity.type
_entity.pdbx_description
1 polymer ?
#
loop_
_entity_poly.entity_id
_entity_poly.type
_entity_poly.pdbx_seq_one_letter_code
_entity_poly.pdbx_strand_id
1 'polypeptide(L)'
;MSETIQPRPTKGNGHGGSRPGAGRKPKDYEKPEAVVDFEEARARNESAKADLNELEFKIKSGEYVARAAVVQATATAYAAIAQALRSLPDNLERRLALDPEVAEEIGRQIDEALGELAGVLEKMRGDHAG
;
A
#
# COMPACT_ATOMS: atom_id res chain seq x y z
N MET A 1 22.79 -7.33 -78.63
CA MET A 1 23.08 -6.32 -77.60
C MET A 1 22.49 -6.83 -76.30
N SER A 2 23.32 -7.25 -75.36
CA SER A 2 22.90 -7.73 -74.03
C SER A 2 23.82 -7.08 -73.02
N GLU A 3 23.33 -6.05 -72.34
CA GLU A 3 24.06 -5.38 -71.27
C GLU A 3 24.07 -6.27 -70.03
N THR A 4 25.27 -6.73 -69.65
CA THR A 4 25.50 -7.44 -68.40
C THR A 4 25.52 -6.42 -67.25
N ILE A 5 24.43 -6.33 -66.50
CA ILE A 5 24.35 -5.51 -65.28
C ILE A 5 25.28 -6.11 -64.22
N GLN A 6 26.33 -5.38 -63.83
CA GLN A 6 27.16 -5.76 -62.69
C GLN A 6 26.44 -5.47 -61.37
N PRO A 7 26.52 -6.35 -60.36
CA PRO A 7 25.90 -6.11 -59.05
C PRO A 7 26.62 -4.99 -58.30
N ARG A 8 25.83 -4.07 -57.74
CA ARG A 8 26.32 -2.93 -56.94
C ARG A 8 26.87 -3.45 -55.59
N PRO A 9 28.04 -3.00 -55.11
CA PRO A 9 28.56 -3.39 -53.82
C PRO A 9 27.67 -2.86 -52.70
N THR A 10 27.19 -3.74 -51.82
CA THR A 10 26.40 -3.39 -50.63
C THR A 10 27.28 -2.60 -49.67
N LYS A 11 27.07 -1.28 -49.58
CA LYS A 11 27.61 -0.46 -48.47
C LYS A 11 27.02 -1.00 -47.17
N GLY A 12 27.84 -1.67 -46.36
CA GLY A 12 27.47 -2.05 -45.01
C GLY A 12 27.10 -0.83 -44.19
N ASN A 13 25.98 -0.88 -43.48
CA ASN A 13 25.53 0.16 -42.56
C ASN A 13 26.63 0.39 -41.52
N GLY A 14 27.05 1.65 -41.33
CA GLY A 14 28.22 2.09 -40.56
C GLY A 14 28.19 1.86 -39.05
N HIS A 15 27.60 0.75 -38.59
CA HIS A 15 27.76 0.25 -37.24
C HIS A 15 28.91 -0.76 -37.29
N GLY A 16 30.07 -0.40 -36.73
CA GLY A 16 31.22 -1.29 -36.67
C GLY A 16 30.80 -2.64 -36.07
N GLY A 17 30.76 -3.67 -36.91
CA GLY A 17 30.37 -5.01 -36.47
C GLY A 17 31.31 -5.53 -35.38
N SER A 18 30.81 -6.43 -34.53
CA SER A 18 31.60 -7.11 -33.50
C SER A 18 32.88 -7.70 -34.10
N ARG A 19 34.02 -7.09 -33.77
CA ARG A 19 35.34 -7.66 -34.06
C ARG A 19 35.82 -8.43 -32.83
N PRO A 20 36.61 -9.52 -32.98
CA PRO A 20 37.25 -10.16 -31.85
C PRO A 20 38.05 -9.14 -31.02
N GLY A 21 37.64 -8.92 -29.77
CA GLY A 21 38.24 -7.93 -28.87
C GLY A 21 37.61 -6.52 -28.87
N ALA A 22 36.59 -6.25 -29.69
CA ALA A 22 35.89 -4.96 -29.65
C ALA A 22 35.09 -4.79 -28.35
N GLY A 23 35.23 -3.65 -27.67
CA GLY A 23 34.51 -3.33 -26.43
C GLY A 23 35.02 -4.03 -25.16
N ARG A 24 36.01 -4.92 -25.27
CA ARG A 24 36.59 -5.61 -24.11
C ARG A 24 37.61 -4.70 -23.42
N LYS A 25 37.35 -4.35 -22.17
CA LYS A 25 38.31 -3.59 -21.35
C LYS A 25 39.58 -4.43 -21.10
N PRO A 26 40.77 -3.80 -21.04
CA PRO A 26 42.02 -4.48 -20.69
C PRO A 26 41.92 -5.24 -19.36
N LYS A 27 42.73 -6.29 -19.18
CA LYS A 27 42.73 -7.13 -17.97
C LYS A 27 43.06 -6.33 -16.70
N ASP A 28 43.90 -5.30 -16.83
CA ASP A 28 44.38 -4.47 -15.72
C ASP A 28 43.63 -3.12 -15.63
N TYR A 29 42.41 -3.05 -16.18
CA TYR A 29 41.61 -1.84 -16.11
C TYR A 29 40.97 -1.71 -14.72
N GLU A 30 41.46 -0.75 -13.93
CA GLU A 30 40.81 -0.31 -12.71
C GLU A 30 39.68 0.67 -13.05
N LYS A 31 38.48 0.44 -12.49
CA LYS A 31 37.37 1.39 -12.64
C LYS A 31 37.72 2.68 -11.88
N PRO A 32 37.47 3.87 -12.46
CA PRO A 32 37.58 5.11 -11.71
C PRO A 32 36.67 5.09 -10.48
N GLU A 33 37.13 5.61 -9.34
CA GLU A 33 36.37 5.65 -8.07
C GLU A 33 34.97 6.23 -8.26
N ALA A 34 34.85 7.33 -9.00
CA ALA A 34 33.56 7.96 -9.32
C ALA A 34 32.55 7.03 -10.03
N VAL A 35 33.02 6.03 -10.78
CA VAL A 35 32.15 5.03 -11.44
C VAL A 35 31.69 3.97 -10.42
N VAL A 36 32.56 3.58 -9.49
CA VAL A 36 32.22 2.65 -8.40
C VAL A 36 31.21 3.28 -7.47
N ASP A 37 31.44 4.52 -7.03
CA ASP A 37 30.52 5.28 -6.19
C ASP A 37 29.15 5.47 -6.85
N PHE A 38 29.14 5.74 -8.17
CA PHE A 38 27.90 5.84 -8.94
C PHE A 38 27.16 4.51 -9.04
N GLU A 39 27.88 3.40 -9.29
CA GLU A 39 27.29 2.05 -9.32
C GLU A 39 26.70 1.67 -7.95
N GLU A 40 27.37 1.99 -6.85
CA GLU A 40 26.85 1.78 -5.50
C GLU A 40 25.61 2.62 -5.20
N ALA A 41 25.66 3.92 -5.49
CA ALA A 41 24.53 4.82 -5.30
C ALA A 41 23.31 4.38 -6.14
N ARG A 42 23.57 3.91 -7.37
CA ARG A 42 22.54 3.34 -8.23
C ARG A 42 21.94 2.07 -7.63
N ALA A 43 22.76 1.15 -7.11
CA ALA A 43 22.28 -0.07 -6.48
C ALA A 43 21.37 0.22 -5.27
N ARG A 44 21.74 1.17 -4.41
CA ARG A 44 20.90 1.60 -3.28
C ARG A 44 19.57 2.24 -3.72
N ASN A 45 19.59 2.99 -4.82
CA ASN A 45 18.37 3.58 -5.38
C ASN A 45 17.44 2.51 -5.96
N GLU A 46 18.00 1.54 -6.68
CA GLU A 46 17.24 0.42 -7.24
C GLU A 46 16.64 -0.47 -6.14
N SER A 47 17.36 -0.74 -5.05
CA SER A 47 16.80 -1.47 -3.90
C SER A 47 15.67 -0.69 -3.22
N ALA A 48 15.86 0.60 -2.94
CA ALA A 48 14.81 1.42 -2.33
C ALA A 48 13.54 1.52 -3.21
N LYS A 49 13.72 1.56 -4.54
CA LYS A 49 12.59 1.49 -5.48
C LYS A 49 11.89 0.14 -5.45
N ALA A 50 12.63 -0.96 -5.34
CA ALA A 50 12.05 -2.28 -5.20
C ALA A 50 11.19 -2.37 -3.93
N ASP A 51 11.71 -1.88 -2.80
CA ASP A 51 10.99 -1.86 -1.52
C ASP A 51 9.69 -1.04 -1.59
N LEU A 52 9.74 0.14 -2.23
CA LEU A 52 8.56 0.98 -2.44
C LEU A 52 7.53 0.30 -3.34
N ASN A 53 7.97 -0.34 -4.43
CA ASN A 53 7.08 -1.07 -5.32
C ASN A 53 6.43 -2.28 -4.63
N GLU A 54 7.17 -2.98 -3.76
CA GLU A 54 6.64 -4.06 -2.95
C GLU A 54 5.59 -3.54 -1.95
N LEU A 55 5.86 -2.43 -1.26
CA LEU A 55 4.91 -1.82 -0.35
C LEU A 55 3.63 -1.36 -1.08
N GLU A 56 3.77 -0.75 -2.25
CA GLU A 56 2.63 -0.39 -3.10
C GLU A 56 1.83 -1.61 -3.55
N PHE A 57 2.52 -2.70 -3.94
CA PHE A 57 1.87 -3.95 -4.31
C PHE A 57 1.08 -4.52 -3.13
N LYS A 58 1.66 -4.53 -1.93
CA LYS A 58 0.98 -5.00 -0.71
C LYS A 58 -0.24 -4.16 -0.36
N ILE A 59 -0.18 -2.84 -0.51
CA ILE A 59 -1.35 -1.97 -0.35
C ILE A 59 -2.43 -2.28 -1.41
N LYS A 60 -2.04 -2.39 -2.69
CA LYS A 60 -2.98 -2.65 -3.79
C LYS A 60 -3.60 -4.05 -3.71
N SER A 61 -2.87 -5.03 -3.20
CA SER A 61 -3.35 -6.39 -2.96
C SER A 61 -4.30 -6.50 -1.76
N GLY A 62 -4.36 -5.46 -0.92
CA GLY A 62 -5.15 -5.46 0.32
C GLY A 62 -4.47 -6.13 1.50
N GLU A 63 -3.23 -6.60 1.36
CA GLU A 63 -2.43 -7.12 2.48
C GLU A 63 -2.19 -6.04 3.54
N TYR A 64 -1.96 -4.79 3.11
CA TYR A 64 -1.86 -3.64 4.00
C TYR A 64 -2.97 -2.63 3.75
N VAL A 65 -3.54 -2.13 4.85
CA VAL A 65 -4.58 -1.09 4.84
C VAL A 65 -4.14 0.14 5.62
N ALA A 66 -4.54 1.31 5.14
CA ALA A 66 -4.26 2.56 5.83
C ALA A 66 -4.97 2.57 7.18
N ARG A 67 -4.21 2.82 8.25
CA ARG A 67 -4.74 2.87 9.61
C ARG A 67 -5.91 3.85 9.77
N ALA A 68 -5.81 5.03 9.14
CA ALA A 68 -6.89 6.02 9.15
C ALA A 68 -8.19 5.48 8.54
N ALA A 69 -8.09 4.67 7.47
CA ALA A 69 -9.26 4.04 6.86
C ALA A 69 -9.91 3.03 7.80
N VAL A 70 -9.11 2.22 8.51
CA VAL A 70 -9.61 1.29 9.53
C VAL A 70 -10.30 2.04 10.68
N VAL A 71 -9.68 3.11 11.20
CA VAL A 71 -10.27 3.93 12.27
C VAL A 71 -11.61 4.51 11.84
N GLN A 72 -11.69 5.09 10.64
CA GLN A 72 -12.91 5.68 10.11
C GLN A 72 -14.01 4.63 9.89
N ALA A 73 -13.66 3.48 9.31
CA ALA A 73 -14.59 2.38 9.08
C ALA A 73 -15.15 1.84 10.41
N THR A 74 -14.28 1.62 11.41
CA THR A 74 -14.68 1.18 12.74
C THR A 74 -15.57 2.20 13.44
N ALA A 75 -15.24 3.50 13.38
CA ALA A 75 -16.07 4.55 13.96
C ALA A 75 -17.47 4.59 13.32
N THR A 76 -17.54 4.42 12.00
CA THR A 76 -18.81 4.39 11.26
C THR A 76 -19.64 3.16 11.63
N ALA A 77 -19.02 1.98 11.67
CA ALA A 77 -19.68 0.74 12.07
C ALA A 77 -20.18 0.81 13.52
N TYR A 78 -19.34 1.32 14.42
CA TYR A 78 -19.68 1.49 15.83
C TYR A 78 -20.85 2.46 16.02
N ALA A 79 -20.88 3.59 15.30
CA ALA A 79 -22.00 4.53 15.34
C ALA A 79 -23.32 3.88 14.90
N ALA A 80 -23.29 3.06 13.85
CA ALA A 80 -24.47 2.33 13.38
C ALA A 80 -24.96 1.30 14.42
N ILE A 81 -24.03 0.57 15.05
CA ILE A 81 -24.34 -0.40 16.11
C ILE A 81 -24.93 0.30 17.34
N ALA A 82 -24.30 1.39 17.79
CA ALA A 82 -24.76 2.17 18.94
C ALA A 82 -26.18 2.70 18.72
N GLN A 83 -26.46 3.22 17.53
CA GLN A 83 -27.81 3.71 17.18
C GLN A 83 -28.85 2.58 17.19
N ALA A 84 -28.49 1.41 16.66
CA ALA A 84 -29.39 0.25 16.67
C ALA A 84 -29.69 -0.21 18.10
N LEU A 85 -28.66 -0.31 18.95
CA LEU A 85 -28.82 -0.73 20.35
C LEU A 85 -29.63 0.27 21.17
N ARG A 86 -29.44 1.59 20.97
CA ARG A 86 -30.23 2.63 21.65
C ARG A 86 -31.71 2.62 21.30
N SER A 87 -32.10 2.02 20.17
CA SER A 87 -33.51 1.86 19.82
C SER A 87 -34.19 0.68 20.54
N LEU A 88 -33.41 -0.21 21.18
CA LEU A 88 -33.95 -1.41 21.82
C LEU A 88 -34.88 -1.11 23.00
N PRO A 89 -34.55 -0.21 23.95
CA PRO A 89 -35.45 0.13 25.05
C PRO A 89 -36.86 0.50 24.59
N ASP A 90 -36.97 1.49 23.69
CA ASP A 90 -38.25 1.94 23.11
C ASP A 90 -38.99 0.82 22.36
N ASN A 91 -38.25 -0.09 21.72
CA ASN A 91 -38.85 -1.23 21.03
C ASN A 91 -39.39 -2.27 22.02
N LEU A 92 -38.69 -2.51 23.13
CA LEU A 92 -39.11 -3.44 24.18
C LEU A 92 -40.31 -2.89 24.95
N GLU A 93 -40.30 -1.60 25.29
CA GLU A 93 -41.44 -0.90 25.91
C GLU A 93 -42.68 -1.04 25.02
N ARG A 94 -42.60 -0.63 23.75
CA ARG A 94 -43.75 -0.64 22.84
C ARG A 94 -44.26 -2.03 22.48
N ARG A 95 -43.38 -3.02 22.32
CA ARG A 95 -43.76 -4.35 21.79
C ARG A 95 -44.06 -5.37 22.87
N LEU A 96 -43.42 -5.26 24.02
CA LEU A 96 -43.55 -6.23 25.12
C LEU A 96 -44.24 -5.63 26.35
N ALA A 97 -44.69 -4.37 26.27
CA ALA A 97 -45.26 -3.63 27.40
C ALA A 97 -44.33 -3.65 28.62
N LEU A 98 -43.03 -3.47 28.35
CA LEU A 98 -42.04 -3.36 29.41
C LEU A 98 -42.33 -2.11 30.25
N ASP A 99 -42.10 -2.21 31.56
CA ASP A 99 -42.24 -1.07 32.45
C ASP A 99 -41.28 0.07 32.02
N PRO A 100 -41.76 1.33 31.95
CA PRO A 100 -40.93 2.46 31.54
C PRO A 100 -39.65 2.63 32.36
N GLU A 101 -39.69 2.38 33.67
CA GLU A 101 -38.49 2.48 34.53
C GLU A 101 -37.46 1.41 34.17
N VAL A 102 -37.92 0.21 33.81
CA VAL A 102 -37.05 -0.89 33.38
C VAL A 102 -36.48 -0.61 31.98
N ALA A 103 -37.26 -0.05 31.07
CA ALA A 103 -36.77 0.37 29.75
C ALA A 103 -35.67 1.44 29.87
N GLU A 104 -35.87 2.44 30.73
CA GLU A 104 -34.86 3.48 30.99
C GLU A 104 -33.57 2.91 31.58
N GLU A 105 -33.69 1.98 32.54
CA GLU A 105 -32.53 1.28 33.12
C GLU A 105 -31.75 0.47 32.06
N ILE A 106 -32.45 -0.24 31.16
CA ILE A 106 -31.80 -0.93 30.03
C ILE A 106 -31.07 0.07 29.14
N GLY A 107 -31.67 1.23 28.85
CA GLY A 107 -31.03 2.30 28.08
C GLY A 107 -29.73 2.78 28.71
N ARG A 108 -29.74 3.02 30.03
CA ARG A 108 -28.54 3.41 30.79
C ARG A 108 -27.44 2.35 30.72
N GLN A 109 -27.78 1.07 30.90
CA GLN A 109 -26.80 -0.03 30.81
C GLN A 109 -26.22 -0.20 29.40
N ILE A 110 -27.03 0.01 28.35
CA ILE A 110 -26.56 0.01 26.97
C ILE A 110 -25.55 1.14 26.74
N ASP A 111 -25.84 2.35 27.23
CA ASP A 111 -24.94 3.49 27.08
C ASP A 111 -23.64 3.32 27.86
N GLU A 112 -23.69 2.75 29.06
CA GLU A 112 -22.51 2.41 29.85
C GLU A 112 -21.63 1.39 29.12
N ALA A 113 -22.20 0.27 28.67
CA ALA A 113 -21.48 -0.78 27.94
C ALA A 113 -20.90 -0.26 26.61
N LEU A 114 -21.64 0.59 25.90
CA LEU A 114 -21.14 1.27 24.71
C LEU A 114 -19.95 2.18 25.07
N GLY A 115 -20.05 2.97 26.13
CA GLY A 115 -18.96 3.82 26.62
C GLY A 115 -17.68 3.05 26.93
N GLU A 116 -17.80 1.91 27.61
CA GLU A 116 -16.67 1.01 27.87
C GLU A 116 -16.03 0.49 26.57
N LEU A 117 -16.85 0.04 25.61
CA LEU A 117 -16.38 -0.44 24.32
C LEU A 117 -15.70 0.68 23.51
N ALA A 118 -16.23 1.91 23.55
CA ALA A 118 -15.60 3.07 22.92
C ALA A 118 -14.20 3.31 23.50
N GLY A 119 -14.05 3.23 24.83
CA GLY A 119 -12.75 3.35 25.49
C GLY A 119 -11.75 2.28 25.05
N VAL A 120 -12.19 1.05 24.76
CA VAL A 120 -11.32 0.01 24.17
C VAL A 120 -10.90 0.38 22.75
N LEU A 121 -11.83 0.82 21.91
CA LEU A 121 -11.54 1.22 20.53
C LEU A 121 -10.60 2.44 20.47
N GLU A 122 -10.72 3.39 21.39
CA GLU A 122 -9.80 4.52 21.51
C GLU A 122 -8.39 4.09 21.88
N LYS A 123 -8.23 3.11 22.78
CA LYS A 123 -6.92 2.53 23.09
C LYS A 123 -6.29 1.86 21.86
N MET A 124 -7.09 1.22 21.00
CA MET A 124 -6.60 0.67 19.72
C MET A 124 -6.16 1.77 18.73
N ARG A 125 -6.74 2.97 18.83
CA ARG A 125 -6.30 4.16 18.09
C ARG A 125 -4.95 4.69 18.59
N GLY A 126 -4.45 4.28 19.75
CA GLY A 126 -3.06 4.41 20.19
C GLY A 126 -2.50 5.84 20.16
N ASP A 127 -2.29 6.41 21.34
CA ASP A 127 -1.44 7.59 21.56
C ASP A 127 0.03 7.27 21.24
N HIS A 128 0.34 7.22 19.94
CA HIS A 128 1.68 7.38 19.41
C HIS A 128 1.69 8.70 18.63
N ALA A 129 1.48 9.79 19.37
CA ALA A 129 2.13 11.04 19.04
C ALA A 129 3.62 10.80 19.29
N GLY A 130 4.39 10.62 18.22
CA GLY A 130 5.83 10.81 18.26
C GLY A 130 6.16 12.26 18.57
#